data_AF-A0A316WAL0-F1
#
_entry.id   AF-A0A316WAL0-F1
#
_cell.length_a   1.000
_cell.length_b   1.000
_cell.length_c   1.000
_cell.angle_alpha   90.00
_cell.angle_beta   90.00
_cell.angle_gamma   90.00
#
_symmetry.space_group_name_H-M   'P 1'
#
loop_
_entity.id
_entity.type
_entity.pdbx_description
1 polymer ?
#
loop_
_entity_poly.entity_id
_entity_poly.type
_entity_poly.pdbx_seq_one_letter_code
_entity_poly.pdbx_strand_id
1 'polypeptide(L)'
;MKTLIESIYEIIKDYRTHDGIQITPDKILKWSEQFGDDGGLVLNELNNILPFVYISRDTAKEYIFSHIEVYLKLFGYDNVSQFLMDTEFLNVQPSYKSQPAILKLLGEVLEEKYSLSYEDYITFPKRHFIYR
;
A
#
# COMPACT_ATOMS: atom_id res chain seq x y z
N MET A 1 16.50 -23.01 9.78
CA MET A 1 16.69 -22.18 8.57
C MET A 1 15.53 -22.34 7.60
N LYS A 2 15.25 -23.56 7.09
CA LYS A 2 14.07 -23.82 6.22
C LYS A 2 12.75 -23.29 6.81
N THR A 3 12.53 -23.50 8.11
CA THR A 3 11.36 -23.00 8.85
C THR A 3 11.27 -21.46 8.90
N LEU A 4 12.39 -20.75 9.01
CA LEU A 4 12.41 -19.27 9.00
C LEU A 4 12.08 -18.73 7.60
N ILE A 5 12.60 -19.38 6.57
CA ILE A 5 12.37 -18.98 5.17
C ILE A 5 10.89 -19.16 4.81
N GLU A 6 10.29 -20.28 5.21
CA GLU A 6 8.85 -20.54 5.01
C GLU A 6 8.00 -19.52 5.78
N SER A 7 8.36 -19.21 7.04
CA SER A 7 7.67 -18.18 7.84
C SER A 7 7.73 -16.80 7.21
N ILE A 8 8.91 -16.35 6.77
CA ILE A 8 9.08 -15.08 6.04
C ILE A 8 8.24 -15.10 4.76
N TYR A 9 8.33 -16.18 3.98
CA TYR A 9 7.59 -16.32 2.73
C TYR A 9 6.09 -16.15 2.96
N GLU A 10 5.49 -16.77 3.97
CA GLU A 10 4.06 -16.61 4.24
C GLU A 10 3.66 -15.17 4.55
N ILE A 11 4.55 -14.37 5.17
CA ILE A 11 4.31 -12.95 5.45
C ILE A 11 4.37 -12.12 4.17
N ILE A 12 5.34 -12.38 3.27
CA ILE A 12 5.64 -11.49 2.12
C ILE A 12 5.32 -12.11 0.76
N LYS A 13 4.59 -13.23 0.68
CA LYS A 13 4.30 -13.93 -0.58
C LYS A 13 3.59 -13.07 -1.62
N ASP A 14 2.87 -12.04 -1.19
CA ASP A 14 2.17 -11.08 -2.04
C ASP A 14 3.03 -9.87 -2.43
N TYR A 15 4.24 -9.74 -1.87
CA TYR A 15 5.14 -8.62 -2.13
C TYR A 15 5.46 -8.50 -3.63
N ARG A 16 5.08 -7.35 -4.21
CA ARG A 16 5.29 -6.99 -5.63
C ARG A 16 4.66 -7.94 -6.66
N THR A 17 3.72 -8.79 -6.25
CA THR A 17 2.96 -9.64 -7.18
C THR A 17 2.23 -8.84 -8.26
N HIS A 18 1.73 -7.64 -7.93
CA HIS A 18 1.13 -6.69 -8.88
C HIS A 18 2.11 -6.13 -9.93
N ASP A 19 3.43 -6.18 -9.67
CA ASP A 19 4.47 -5.84 -10.64
C ASP A 19 4.88 -7.05 -11.51
N GLY A 20 4.17 -8.18 -11.39
CA GLY A 20 4.55 -9.45 -12.00
C GLY A 20 5.72 -10.16 -11.33
N ILE A 21 6.14 -9.71 -10.14
CA ILE A 21 7.26 -10.28 -9.39
C ILE A 21 6.72 -11.21 -8.31
N GLN A 22 7.14 -12.47 -8.36
CA GLN A 22 6.82 -13.45 -7.33
C GLN A 22 8.02 -13.71 -6.43
N ILE A 23 7.83 -13.57 -5.13
CA ILE A 23 8.79 -14.04 -4.13
C ILE A 23 8.63 -15.56 -3.98
N THR A 24 9.74 -16.25 -3.75
CA THR A 24 9.75 -17.70 -3.47
C THR A 24 10.70 -17.98 -2.31
N PRO A 25 10.52 -19.10 -1.58
CA PRO A 25 11.46 -19.53 -0.55
C PRO A 25 12.92 -19.55 -1.05
N ASP A 26 13.16 -20.03 -2.27
CA ASP A 26 14.50 -20.07 -2.88
C ASP A 26 15.10 -18.66 -3.09
N LYS A 27 14.28 -17.66 -3.44
CA LYS A 27 14.74 -16.28 -3.58
C LYS A 27 15.14 -15.69 -2.23
N ILE A 28 14.40 -16.02 -1.16
CA ILE A 28 14.73 -15.61 0.21
C ILE A 28 16.03 -16.27 0.68
N LEU A 29 16.20 -17.57 0.39
CA LEU A 29 17.45 -18.29 0.68
C LEU A 29 18.64 -17.62 -0.03
N LYS A 30 18.55 -17.44 -1.35
CA LYS A 30 19.59 -16.79 -2.17
C LYS A 30 19.90 -15.36 -1.73
N TRP A 31 18.89 -14.63 -1.24
CA TRP A 31 19.10 -13.32 -0.66
C TRP A 31 19.91 -13.40 0.64
N SER A 32 19.58 -14.34 1.53
CA SER A 32 20.30 -14.52 2.80
C SER A 32 21.76 -14.97 2.63
N GLU A 33 22.06 -15.71 1.57
CA GLU A 33 23.42 -16.19 1.28
C GLU A 33 24.40 -15.04 0.98
N GLN A 34 23.91 -13.85 0.61
CA GLN A 34 24.74 -12.65 0.40
C GLN A 34 25.43 -12.16 1.68
N PHE A 35 24.97 -12.62 2.85
CA PHE A 35 25.52 -12.27 4.16
C PHE A 35 26.51 -13.32 4.68
N GLY A 36 26.86 -14.35 3.89
CA GLY A 36 27.79 -15.40 4.31
C GLY A 36 27.31 -16.13 5.56
N ASP A 37 28.18 -16.27 6.55
CA ASP A 37 27.89 -16.97 7.82
C ASP A 37 26.77 -16.28 8.64
N ASP A 38 26.53 -14.98 8.42
CA ASP A 38 25.50 -14.21 9.13
C ASP A 38 24.10 -14.36 8.53
N GLY A 39 23.93 -15.08 7.42
CA GLY A 39 22.62 -15.22 6.75
C GLY A 39 21.52 -15.77 7.65
N GLY A 40 21.86 -16.69 8.56
CA GLY A 40 20.92 -17.22 9.55
C GLY A 40 20.44 -16.18 10.57
N LEU A 41 21.35 -15.31 11.03
CA LEU A 41 21.03 -14.20 11.94
C LEU A 41 20.13 -13.18 11.24
N VAL A 42 20.46 -12.82 10.00
CA VAL A 42 19.67 -11.85 9.21
C VAL A 42 18.25 -12.36 8.98
N LEU A 43 18.07 -13.64 8.63
CA LEU A 43 16.73 -14.23 8.49
C LEU A 43 15.95 -14.23 9.81
N ASN A 44 16.61 -14.48 10.93
CA ASN A 44 15.96 -14.44 12.24
C ASN A 44 15.43 -13.04 12.57
N GLU A 45 16.27 -12.01 12.42
CA GLU A 45 15.87 -10.62 12.68
C GLU A 45 14.78 -10.16 11.71
N LEU A 46 14.90 -10.50 10.42
CA LEU A 46 13.89 -10.19 9.43
C LEU A 46 12.54 -10.83 9.78
N ASN A 47 12.53 -12.11 10.17
CA ASN A 47 11.32 -12.81 10.58
C ASN A 47 10.68 -12.21 11.84
N ASN A 48 11.46 -11.64 12.74
CA ASN A 48 10.95 -10.97 13.95
C ASN A 48 10.34 -9.61 13.62
N ILE A 49 10.89 -8.87 12.66
CA ILE A 49 10.45 -7.49 12.34
C ILE A 49 9.26 -7.49 11.37
N LEU A 50 9.28 -8.35 10.35
CA LEU A 50 8.28 -8.36 9.28
C LEU A 50 6.82 -8.40 9.75
N PRO A 51 6.42 -9.20 10.75
CA PRO A 51 5.03 -9.24 11.24
C PRO A 51 4.49 -7.88 11.71
N PHE A 52 5.38 -6.96 12.09
CA PHE A 52 5.00 -5.66 12.65
C PHE A 52 5.07 -4.50 11.65
N VAL A 53 5.87 -4.65 10.59
CA VAL A 53 6.16 -3.55 9.65
C VAL A 53 5.69 -3.82 8.23
N TYR A 54 5.47 -5.09 7.87
CA TYR A 54 4.99 -5.43 6.55
C TYR A 54 3.51 -5.09 6.43
N ILE A 55 3.18 -4.28 5.43
CA ILE A 55 1.81 -3.97 5.05
C ILE A 55 1.62 -4.55 3.65
N SER A 56 0.76 -5.57 3.56
CA SER A 56 0.35 -6.16 2.28
C SER A 56 -0.36 -5.10 1.43
N ARG A 57 -0.41 -5.33 0.11
CA ARG A 57 -1.14 -4.41 -0.77
C ARG A 57 -2.63 -4.33 -0.39
N ASP A 58 -3.22 -5.46 -0.04
CA ASP A 58 -4.63 -5.54 0.33
C ASP A 58 -4.90 -4.80 1.65
N THR A 59 -4.05 -4.96 2.67
CA THR A 59 -4.16 -4.20 3.92
C THR A 59 -3.95 -2.69 3.67
N ALA A 60 -3.04 -2.30 2.75
CA ALA A 60 -2.90 -0.89 2.37
C ALA A 60 -4.19 -0.33 1.73
N LYS A 61 -4.86 -1.11 0.87
CA LYS A 61 -6.16 -0.74 0.29
C LYS A 61 -7.25 -0.60 1.37
N GLU A 62 -7.29 -1.51 2.34
CA GLU A 62 -8.22 -1.43 3.48
C GLU A 62 -8.00 -0.17 4.31
N TYR A 63 -6.74 0.22 4.56
CA TYR A 63 -6.43 1.47 5.25
C TYR A 63 -6.87 2.69 4.44
N ILE A 64 -6.64 2.71 3.13
CA ILE A 64 -7.09 3.82 2.27
C ILE A 64 -8.62 3.91 2.29
N PHE A 65 -9.32 2.78 2.15
CA PHE A 65 -10.77 2.72 2.25
C PHE A 65 -11.28 3.28 3.58
N SER A 66 -10.68 2.84 4.69
CA SER A 66 -11.02 3.35 6.03
C SER A 66 -10.79 4.86 6.16
N HIS A 67 -9.74 5.40 5.54
CA HIS A 67 -9.50 6.85 5.55
C HIS A 67 -10.57 7.61 4.74
N ILE A 68 -11.03 7.08 3.61
CA ILE A 68 -12.14 7.67 2.85
C ILE A 68 -13.38 7.75 3.75
N GLU A 69 -13.76 6.66 4.41
CA GLU A 69 -14.92 6.63 5.31
C GLU A 69 -14.79 7.65 6.46
N VAL A 70 -13.60 7.77 7.04
CA VAL A 70 -13.31 8.77 8.07
C VAL A 70 -13.46 10.20 7.51
N TYR A 71 -12.97 10.48 6.30
CA TYR A 71 -13.10 11.80 5.69
C TYR A 71 -14.54 12.15 5.32
N LEU A 72 -15.32 11.21 4.80
CA LEU A 72 -16.75 11.41 4.54
C LEU A 72 -17.47 11.85 5.81
N LYS A 73 -17.23 11.14 6.92
CA LYS A 73 -17.81 11.48 8.22
C LYS A 73 -17.29 12.81 8.77
N LEU A 74 -15.99 13.06 8.67
CA LEU A 74 -15.36 14.27 9.18
C LEU A 74 -15.86 15.54 8.48
N PHE A 75 -16.06 15.47 7.16
CA PHE A 75 -16.49 16.61 6.35
C PHE A 75 -18.00 16.65 6.10
N GLY A 76 -18.75 15.62 6.54
CA GLY A 76 -20.21 15.60 6.48
C GLY A 76 -20.77 15.30 5.07
N TYR A 77 -20.12 14.40 4.33
CA TYR A 77 -20.61 13.94 3.02
C TYR A 77 -21.37 12.62 3.14
N ASP A 78 -22.55 12.56 2.55
CA ASP A 78 -23.37 11.35 2.48
C ASP A 78 -22.98 10.43 1.31
N ASN A 79 -22.22 10.95 0.34
CA ASN A 79 -21.75 10.16 -0.81
C ASN A 79 -20.34 10.56 -1.27
N VAL A 80 -19.64 9.59 -1.84
CA VAL A 80 -18.24 9.74 -2.26
C VAL A 80 -18.10 10.74 -3.40
N SER A 81 -19.01 10.75 -4.39
CA SER A 81 -18.91 11.68 -5.52
C SER A 81 -18.91 13.15 -5.09
N GLN A 82 -19.76 13.55 -4.13
CA GLN A 82 -19.73 14.90 -3.57
C GLN A 82 -18.43 15.23 -2.86
N PHE A 83 -17.93 14.29 -2.07
CA PHE A 83 -16.62 14.43 -1.45
C PHE A 83 -15.50 14.61 -2.49
N LEU A 84 -15.50 13.83 -3.58
CA LEU A 84 -14.49 13.93 -4.65
C LEU A 84 -14.59 15.24 -5.43
N MET A 85 -15.81 15.75 -5.69
CA MET A 85 -16.03 17.07 -6.29
C MET A 85 -15.30 18.16 -5.49
N ASP A 86 -15.46 18.14 -4.17
CA ASP A 86 -14.92 19.15 -3.26
C ASP A 86 -13.48 18.87 -2.79
N THR A 87 -12.85 17.75 -3.19
CA THR A 87 -11.54 17.33 -2.67
C THR A 87 -10.45 17.31 -3.74
N GLU A 88 -9.28 17.81 -3.38
CA GLU A 88 -8.03 17.69 -4.13
C GLU A 88 -7.05 16.80 -3.39
N PHE A 89 -6.59 15.73 -4.04
CA PHE A 89 -5.52 14.88 -3.51
C PHE A 89 -4.18 15.36 -4.07
N LEU A 90 -3.38 15.98 -3.22
CA LEU A 90 -2.14 16.63 -3.66
C LEU A 90 -1.12 15.58 -4.09
N ASN A 91 -0.54 15.76 -5.28
CA ASN A 91 0.58 14.98 -5.80
C ASN A 91 1.79 15.88 -6.04
N VAL A 92 2.45 16.30 -4.96
CA VAL A 92 3.57 17.26 -5.00
C VAL A 92 4.93 16.61 -4.74
N GLN A 93 4.95 15.34 -4.31
CA GLN A 93 6.19 14.60 -4.16
C GLN A 93 6.70 14.09 -5.53
N PRO A 94 8.02 13.92 -5.71
CA PRO A 94 8.58 13.30 -6.90
C PRO A 94 8.02 11.88 -7.15
N SER A 95 8.00 11.48 -8.42
CA SER A 95 7.40 10.20 -8.88
C SER A 95 7.95 8.94 -8.22
N TYR A 96 9.17 8.98 -7.68
CA TYR A 96 9.82 7.86 -7.00
C TYR A 96 9.55 7.81 -5.47
N LYS A 97 8.71 8.71 -4.95
CA LYS A 97 8.28 8.73 -3.54
C LYS A 97 6.94 8.01 -3.34
N SER A 98 6.51 7.90 -2.09
CA SER A 98 5.34 7.11 -1.70
C SER A 98 4.01 7.72 -2.14
N GLN A 99 3.88 9.05 -2.16
CA GLN A 99 2.60 9.70 -2.46
C GLN A 99 2.02 9.31 -3.84
N PRO A 100 2.77 9.35 -4.96
CA PRO A 100 2.28 8.83 -6.24
C PRO A 100 1.76 7.38 -6.16
N ALA A 101 2.42 6.50 -5.39
CA ALA A 101 1.99 5.12 -5.23
C ALA A 101 0.71 5.00 -4.38
N ILE A 102 0.56 5.85 -3.35
CA ILE A 102 -0.64 5.95 -2.52
C ILE A 102 -1.82 6.45 -3.35
N LEU A 103 -1.62 7.46 -4.22
CA LEU A 103 -2.68 7.98 -5.09
C LEU A 103 -3.13 6.96 -6.15
N LYS A 104 -2.19 6.17 -6.69
CA LYS A 104 -2.55 5.04 -7.55
C LYS A 104 -3.42 4.02 -6.81
N LEU A 105 -3.03 3.66 -5.57
CA LEU A 105 -3.84 2.77 -4.74
C LEU A 105 -5.20 3.36 -4.39
N LEU A 106 -5.28 4.67 -4.15
CA LEU A 106 -6.54 5.39 -3.94
C LEU A 106 -7.46 5.28 -5.16
N GLY A 107 -6.93 5.49 -6.37
CA GLY A 107 -7.69 5.30 -7.61
C GLY A 107 -8.24 3.88 -7.74
N GLU A 108 -7.43 2.87 -7.45
CA GLU A 108 -7.87 1.46 -7.45
C GLU A 108 -8.98 1.21 -6.42
N VAL A 109 -8.86 1.73 -5.20
CA VAL A 109 -9.89 1.57 -4.16
C VAL A 109 -11.19 2.25 -4.57
N LEU A 110 -11.13 3.44 -5.15
CA LEU A 110 -12.33 4.16 -5.60
C LEU A 110 -13.04 3.42 -6.73
N GLU A 111 -12.29 2.89 -7.69
CA GLU A 111 -12.84 2.08 -8.78
C GLU A 111 -13.47 0.78 -8.25
N GLU A 112 -12.76 0.05 -7.39
CA GLU A 112 -13.22 -1.24 -6.86
C GLU A 112 -14.44 -1.12 -5.93
N LYS A 113 -14.53 -0.04 -5.15
CA LYS A 113 -15.58 0.12 -4.12
C LYS A 113 -16.76 0.97 -4.58
N TYR A 114 -16.54 1.90 -5.50
CA TYR A 114 -17.53 2.89 -5.90
C TYR A 114 -17.69 3.02 -7.42
N SER A 115 -16.82 2.39 -8.23
CA SER A 115 -16.76 2.57 -9.69
C SER A 115 -16.62 4.05 -10.09
N LEU A 116 -15.70 4.75 -9.40
CA LEU A 116 -15.41 6.16 -9.58
C LEU A 116 -13.91 6.40 -9.74
N SER A 117 -13.54 7.41 -10.52
CA SER A 117 -12.19 8.00 -10.51
C SER A 117 -12.23 9.40 -9.91
N TYR A 118 -11.30 9.73 -9.01
CA TYR A 118 -11.17 11.12 -8.53
C TYR A 118 -10.72 12.07 -9.64
N GLU A 119 -10.10 11.54 -10.70
CA GLU A 119 -9.66 12.33 -11.86
C GLU A 119 -10.84 12.93 -12.64
N ASP A 120 -12.03 12.30 -12.57
CA ASP A 120 -13.26 12.81 -13.19
C ASP A 120 -13.75 14.12 -12.56
N TYR A 121 -13.24 14.45 -11.37
CA TYR A 121 -13.70 15.57 -10.56
C TYR A 121 -12.70 16.71 -10.43
N ILE A 122 -11.56 16.69 -11.13
CA ILE A 122 -10.47 17.68 -10.97
C ILE A 122 -10.88 19.12 -11.32
N THR A 123 -11.89 19.30 -12.17
CA THR A 123 -12.35 20.62 -12.63
C THR A 123 -13.37 21.26 -11.68
N PHE A 124 -13.84 20.53 -10.68
CA PHE A 124 -14.80 21.04 -9.69
C PHE A 124 -14.11 21.94 -8.66
N PRO A 125 -14.79 22.96 -8.11
CA PRO A 125 -14.23 23.81 -7.06
C PRO A 125 -13.83 23.00 -5.82
N LYS A 126 -12.60 23.20 -5.34
CA LYS A 126 -12.03 22.44 -4.22
C LYS A 126 -12.18 23.16 -2.89
N ARG A 127 -12.58 22.41 -1.86
CA ARG A 127 -12.71 22.85 -0.46
C ARG A 127 -11.72 22.14 0.45
N HIS A 128 -11.38 20.89 0.13
CA HIS A 128 -10.48 20.06 0.92
C HIS A 128 -9.22 19.75 0.12
N PHE A 129 -8.07 19.86 0.78
CA PHE A 129 -6.77 19.51 0.20
C PHE A 129 -6.14 18.46 1.08
N ILE A 130 -5.97 17.25 0.54
CA ILE A 130 -5.43 16.11 1.28
C ILE A 130 -3.99 15.90 0.82
N TYR A 131 -3.05 16.11 1.74
CA TYR A 131 -1.64 15.79 1.58
C TYR A 131 -1.30 14.53 2.37
N ARG A 132 -1.38 13.36 1.73
CA ARG A 132 -0.87 12.09 2.24
C ARG A 132 -0.31 11.24 1.12
#